data_AF-A0A2S3QH52-F1
#
_entry.id   AF-A0A2S3QH52-F1
#
_cell.length_a   1.000
_cell.length_b   1.000
_cell.length_c   1.000
_cell.angle_alpha   90.00
_cell.angle_beta   90.00
_cell.angle_gamma   90.00
#
_symmetry.space_group_name_H-M   'P 1'
#
loop_
_entity.id
_entity.type
_entity.pdbx_description
1 polymer ?
#
loop_
_entity_poly.entity_id
_entity_poly.type
_entity_poly.pdbx_seq_one_letter_code
_entity_poly.pdbx_strand_id
1 'polypeptide(L)'
;MNEALRKHLQGRPAGPAHLWLDHAERPMTVEVEPLEGGWQIRIPRADEPKLSPRSDVIKTLRRVIGWDDEFNRTLAASPKESIWVWIPASSVSGIMWRPHTPATGIDYVAKARAAWPLLRERSRNQLTMTYGDLGHALGGLHPLHDVPQVLDVIQAWCHEHKMPDLTGLVVSQRTGLPGRDYWRQNGWSDLSPEEQHTQWQASLRTLAANPGPEKPPF
;
A
#
# COMPACT_ATOMS: atom_id res chain seq x y z
N MET A 1 25.49 -12.69 -0.99
CA MET A 1 24.26 -12.32 -0.24
C MET A 1 24.57 -12.21 1.25
N ASN A 2 24.16 -11.12 1.92
CA ASN A 2 24.47 -10.88 3.35
C ASN A 2 23.62 -11.78 4.27
N GLU A 3 24.20 -12.31 5.35
CA GLU A 3 23.56 -13.12 6.39
C GLU A 3 22.30 -12.46 6.99
N ALA A 4 22.29 -11.12 7.07
CA ALA A 4 21.12 -10.35 7.52
C ALA A 4 19.89 -10.55 6.62
N LEU A 5 20.08 -10.60 5.30
CA LEU A 5 19.01 -10.86 4.34
C LEU A 5 18.53 -12.32 4.47
N ARG A 6 19.45 -13.26 4.70
CA ARG A 6 19.12 -14.69 4.91
C ARG A 6 18.20 -14.90 6.12
N LYS A 7 18.52 -14.27 7.26
CA LYS A 7 17.68 -14.36 8.48
C LYS A 7 16.31 -13.68 8.32
N HIS A 8 16.22 -12.57 7.58
CA HIS A 8 14.96 -11.88 7.32
C HIS A 8 13.99 -12.67 6.41
N LEU A 9 14.51 -13.66 5.67
CA LEU A 9 13.74 -14.40 4.67
C LEU A 9 13.41 -15.84 5.11
N GLN A 10 14.07 -16.36 6.14
CA GLN A 10 13.73 -17.66 6.73
C GLN A 10 12.28 -17.64 7.24
N GLY A 11 11.44 -18.55 6.74
CA GLY A 11 10.03 -18.67 7.11
C GLY A 11 9.05 -17.83 6.29
N ARG A 12 9.49 -17.11 5.24
CA ARG A 12 8.56 -16.46 4.30
C ARG A 12 7.91 -17.49 3.37
N PRO A 13 6.59 -17.43 3.15
CA PRO A 13 5.91 -18.31 2.21
C PRO A 13 6.32 -18.00 0.76
N ALA A 14 6.14 -18.96 -0.14
CA ALA A 14 6.37 -18.79 -1.58
C ALA A 14 5.57 -17.62 -2.16
N GLY A 15 6.08 -16.98 -3.22
CA GLY A 15 5.35 -15.93 -3.94
C GLY A 15 6.18 -15.08 -4.89
N PRO A 16 5.54 -14.08 -5.53
CA PRO A 16 6.12 -13.43 -6.70
C PRO A 16 7.30 -12.53 -6.30
N ALA A 17 8.35 -12.54 -7.10
CA ALA A 17 9.51 -11.68 -6.94
C ALA A 17 10.12 -11.30 -8.29
N HIS A 18 10.76 -10.13 -8.33
CA HIS A 18 11.76 -9.82 -9.35
C HIS A 18 13.08 -10.43 -8.91
N LEU A 19 13.63 -11.30 -9.74
CA LEU A 19 14.86 -12.02 -9.48
C LEU A 19 15.92 -11.61 -10.49
N TRP A 20 17.05 -11.10 -9.99
CA TRP A 20 18.27 -10.87 -10.76
C TRP A 20 19.18 -12.07 -10.54
N LEU A 21 19.41 -12.82 -11.62
CA LEU A 21 20.38 -13.91 -11.63
C LEU A 21 21.73 -13.39 -12.12
N ASP A 22 22.80 -14.06 -11.70
CA ASP A 22 24.14 -13.75 -12.19
C ASP A 22 24.18 -13.85 -13.72
N HIS A 23 24.76 -12.84 -14.37
CA HIS A 23 24.86 -12.75 -15.83
C HIS A 23 23.52 -12.64 -16.59
N ALA A 24 22.40 -12.38 -15.90
CA ALA A 24 21.14 -12.01 -16.54
C ALA A 24 21.10 -10.49 -16.80
N GLU A 25 20.73 -10.10 -18.02
CA GLU A 25 20.64 -8.67 -18.40
C GLU A 25 19.41 -7.98 -17.81
N ARG A 26 18.36 -8.74 -17.47
CA ARG A 26 17.09 -8.23 -16.95
C ARG A 26 16.57 -9.11 -15.82
N PRO A 27 15.87 -8.54 -14.83
CA PRO A 27 15.19 -9.34 -13.82
C PRO A 27 14.05 -10.15 -14.44
N MET A 28 13.88 -11.37 -13.96
CA MET A 28 12.68 -12.16 -14.25
C MET A 28 11.65 -11.99 -13.13
N THR A 29 10.38 -11.95 -13.48
CA THR A 29 9.27 -12.02 -12.53
C THR A 29 8.82 -13.46 -12.42
N VAL A 30 9.08 -14.09 -11.28
CA VAL A 30 8.80 -15.51 -11.01
C VAL A 30 8.29 -15.67 -9.58
N GLU A 31 7.65 -16.80 -9.28
CA GLU A 31 7.43 -17.16 -7.88
C GLU A 31 8.69 -17.81 -7.30
N VAL A 32 9.02 -17.43 -6.07
CA VAL A 32 10.19 -17.89 -5.36
C VAL A 32 9.84 -18.35 -3.96
N GLU A 33 10.52 -19.39 -3.49
CA GLU A 33 10.47 -19.89 -2.13
C GLU A 33 11.89 -19.91 -1.54
N PRO A 34 12.14 -19.21 -0.42
CA PRO A 34 13.44 -19.24 0.23
C PRO A 34 13.65 -20.59 0.91
N LEU A 35 14.75 -21.27 0.57
CA LEU A 35 15.14 -22.53 1.20
C LEU A 35 16.54 -22.43 1.80
N GLU A 36 16.91 -23.42 2.61
CA GLU A 36 18.27 -23.52 3.10
C GLU A 36 19.26 -23.60 1.93
N GLY A 37 20.32 -22.79 1.98
CA GLY A 37 21.35 -22.77 0.94
C GLY A 37 20.96 -22.12 -0.40
N GLY A 38 19.68 -21.79 -0.64
CA GLY A 38 19.25 -21.35 -1.96
C GLY A 38 17.77 -20.97 -2.08
N TRP A 39 17.24 -21.15 -3.29
CA TRP A 39 15.91 -20.69 -3.66
C TRP A 39 15.24 -21.71 -4.55
N GLN A 40 13.97 -21.99 -4.28
CA GLN A 40 13.11 -22.65 -5.25
C GLN A 40 12.46 -21.58 -6.14
N ILE A 41 12.54 -21.77 -7.45
CA ILE A 41 11.95 -20.88 -8.45
C ILE A 41 10.89 -21.66 -9.21
N ARG A 42 9.68 -21.10 -9.31
CA ARG A 42 8.63 -21.67 -10.12
C ARG A 42 8.80 -21.25 -11.58
N ILE A 43 8.98 -22.24 -12.45
CA ILE A 43 8.83 -22.07 -13.89
C ILE A 43 7.32 -21.94 -14.18
N PRO A 44 6.86 -20.81 -14.74
CA PRO A 44 5.45 -20.57 -14.97
C PRO A 44 4.90 -21.44 -16.09
N ARG A 45 3.59 -21.69 -16.09
CA ARG A 45 2.91 -22.27 -17.24
C ARG A 45 2.93 -21.30 -18.42
N ALA A 46 2.78 -21.82 -19.63
CA ALA A 46 2.82 -21.00 -20.84
C ALA A 46 1.69 -19.94 -20.91
N ASP A 47 0.60 -20.13 -20.16
CA ASP A 47 -0.61 -19.31 -20.15
C ASP A 47 -0.72 -18.36 -18.94
N GLU A 48 0.38 -18.10 -18.22
CA GLU A 48 0.40 -17.21 -17.04
C GLU A 48 0.96 -15.80 -17.35
N PRO A 49 0.12 -14.80 -17.70
CA PRO A 49 0.58 -13.49 -18.19
C PRO A 49 1.19 -12.58 -17.13
N LYS A 50 1.06 -12.91 -15.84
CA LYS A 50 1.54 -12.07 -14.72
C LYS A 50 3.03 -12.28 -14.39
N LEU A 51 3.65 -13.32 -14.95
CA LEU A 51 5.03 -13.69 -14.74
C LEU A 51 5.83 -13.53 -16.04
N SER A 52 7.16 -13.60 -15.94
CA SER A 52 8.01 -13.63 -17.12
C SER A 52 7.67 -14.83 -18.01
N PRO A 53 7.74 -14.70 -19.34
CA PRO A 53 7.44 -15.80 -20.25
C PRO A 53 8.24 -17.06 -19.91
N ARG A 54 7.58 -18.23 -19.95
CA ARG A 54 8.21 -19.53 -19.64
C ARG A 54 9.53 -19.74 -20.40
N SER A 55 9.55 -19.38 -21.69
CA SER A 55 10.74 -19.47 -22.54
C SER A 55 11.91 -18.66 -22.01
N ASP A 56 11.65 -17.45 -21.50
CA ASP A 56 12.67 -16.54 -20.99
C ASP A 56 13.22 -17.04 -19.64
N VAL A 57 12.33 -17.55 -18.79
CA VAL A 57 12.70 -18.16 -17.51
C VAL A 57 13.59 -19.38 -17.74
N ILE A 58 13.20 -20.33 -18.60
CA ILE A 58 14.00 -21.53 -18.92
C ILE A 58 15.35 -21.13 -19.52
N LYS A 59 15.36 -20.23 -20.51
CA LYS A 59 16.60 -19.78 -21.17
C LYS A 59 17.58 -19.18 -20.17
N THR A 60 17.08 -18.37 -19.24
CA THR A 60 17.92 -17.70 -18.24
C THR A 60 18.42 -18.69 -17.19
N LEU A 61 17.56 -19.57 -16.67
CA LEU A 61 17.97 -20.60 -15.70
C LEU A 61 18.99 -21.57 -16.29
N ARG A 62 18.82 -22.00 -17.55
CA ARG A 62 19.80 -22.82 -18.26
C ARG A 62 21.19 -22.16 -18.28
N ARG A 63 21.25 -20.87 -18.58
CA ARG A 63 22.52 -20.12 -18.64
C ARG A 63 23.21 -20.05 -17.27
N VAL A 64 22.43 -19.96 -16.21
CA VAL A 64 22.93 -19.71 -14.84
C VAL A 64 23.30 -21.00 -14.12
N ILE A 65 22.51 -22.06 -14.31
CA ILE A 65 22.65 -23.34 -13.59
C ILE A 65 23.40 -24.37 -14.45
N GLY A 66 23.40 -24.21 -15.77
CA GLY A 66 24.09 -25.12 -16.68
C GLY A 66 23.38 -26.45 -16.89
N TRP A 67 22.05 -26.45 -17.00
CA TRP A 67 21.27 -27.68 -17.27
C TRP A 67 21.63 -28.30 -18.63
N ASP A 68 21.64 -29.63 -18.67
CA ASP A 68 21.83 -30.40 -19.90
C ASP A 68 20.62 -30.30 -20.85
N ASP A 69 20.82 -30.72 -22.10
CA ASP A 69 19.78 -30.64 -23.13
C ASP A 69 18.62 -31.62 -22.89
N GLU A 70 18.80 -32.67 -22.09
CA GLU A 70 17.75 -33.64 -21.79
C GLU A 70 16.73 -33.05 -20.81
N PHE A 71 17.22 -32.47 -19.71
CA PHE A 71 16.40 -31.76 -18.75
C PHE A 71 15.62 -30.60 -19.40
N ASN A 72 16.27 -29.86 -20.31
CA ASN A 72 15.61 -28.79 -21.08
C ASN A 72 14.46 -29.32 -21.95
N ARG A 73 14.63 -30.47 -22.60
CA ARG A 73 13.55 -31.10 -23.39
C ARG A 73 12.37 -31.49 -22.52
N THR A 74 12.63 -32.04 -21.33
CA THR A 74 11.59 -32.39 -20.35
C THR A 74 10.80 -31.16 -19.91
N LEU A 75 11.47 -30.05 -19.61
CA LEU A 75 10.80 -28.79 -19.25
C LEU A 75 9.96 -28.22 -20.40
N ALA A 76 10.42 -28.36 -21.64
CA ALA A 76 9.68 -27.91 -22.83
C ALA A 76 8.46 -28.80 -23.14
N ALA A 77 8.53 -30.10 -22.84
CA ALA A 77 7.47 -31.08 -23.12
C ALA A 77 6.22 -30.93 -22.24
N SER A 78 6.33 -30.29 -21.07
CA SER A 78 5.22 -30.05 -20.14
C SER A 78 4.86 -28.56 -19.99
N PRO A 79 4.38 -27.87 -21.04
CA PRO A 79 4.16 -26.42 -21.01
C PRO A 79 2.99 -25.97 -20.13
N LYS A 80 2.08 -26.89 -19.78
CA LYS A 80 0.91 -26.65 -18.94
C LYS A 80 1.16 -26.92 -17.44
N GLU A 81 2.36 -27.37 -17.09
CA GLU A 81 2.73 -27.69 -15.71
C GLU A 81 3.69 -26.63 -15.15
N SER A 82 3.44 -26.24 -13.91
CA SER A 82 4.39 -25.45 -13.13
C SER A 82 5.42 -26.37 -12.49
N ILE A 83 6.69 -26.06 -12.66
CA ILE A 83 7.80 -26.86 -12.14
C ILE A 83 8.63 -25.99 -11.21
N TRP A 84 8.90 -26.48 -10.01
CA TRP A 84 9.79 -25.82 -9.07
C TRP A 84 11.21 -26.33 -9.25
N VAL A 85 12.16 -25.42 -9.44
CA VAL A 85 13.57 -25.77 -9.56
C VAL A 85 14.39 -25.04 -8.51
N TRP A 86 15.24 -25.78 -7.82
CA TRP A 86 16.15 -25.21 -6.84
C TRP A 86 17.38 -24.58 -7.53
N ILE A 87 17.80 -23.43 -7.02
CA ILE A 87 19.04 -22.76 -7.41
C ILE A 87 19.85 -22.37 -6.18
N PRO A 88 21.20 -22.37 -6.26
CA PRO A 88 22.02 -21.95 -5.15
C PRO A 88 21.91 -20.45 -4.93
N ALA A 89 22.04 -20.01 -3.68
CA ALA A 89 21.98 -18.60 -3.32
C ALA A 89 23.05 -17.75 -4.03
N SER A 90 24.17 -18.36 -4.42
CA SER A 90 25.24 -17.70 -5.18
C SER A 90 24.82 -17.30 -6.59
N SER A 91 23.82 -17.95 -7.17
CA SER A 91 23.32 -17.63 -8.52
C SER A 91 22.41 -16.41 -8.57
N VAL A 92 22.08 -15.81 -7.42
CA VAL A 92 21.17 -14.66 -7.30
C VAL A 92 21.96 -13.41 -6.91
N SER A 93 22.06 -12.46 -7.83
CA SER A 93 22.68 -11.15 -7.61
C SER A 93 21.74 -10.16 -6.91
N GLY A 94 20.42 -10.36 -7.01
CA GLY A 94 19.42 -9.52 -6.37
C GLY A 94 18.03 -10.13 -6.36
N ILE A 95 17.23 -9.77 -5.36
CA ILE A 95 15.84 -10.20 -5.25
C ILE A 95 14.98 -9.09 -4.68
N MET A 96 13.82 -8.85 -5.29
CA MET A 96 12.80 -7.94 -4.81
C MET A 96 11.46 -8.65 -4.81
N TRP A 97 10.94 -8.94 -3.61
CA TRP A 97 9.61 -9.51 -3.45
C TRP A 97 8.54 -8.58 -4.01
N ARG A 98 7.65 -9.13 -4.84
CA ARG A 98 6.40 -8.48 -5.19
C ARG A 98 5.38 -8.78 -4.08
N PRO A 99 4.64 -7.79 -3.60
CA PRO A 99 3.52 -8.06 -2.71
C PRO A 99 2.55 -9.03 -3.40
N HIS A 100 2.10 -10.04 -2.66
CA HIS A 100 1.13 -11.05 -3.11
C HIS A 100 -0.26 -10.43 -3.37
N THR A 101 -0.49 -9.27 -2.76
CA THR A 101 -1.59 -8.38 -3.08
C THR A 101 -1.22 -7.64 -4.36
N PRO A 102 -2.09 -7.56 -5.39
CA PRO A 102 -1.96 -6.45 -6.33
C PRO A 102 -1.80 -5.17 -5.50
N ALA A 103 -1.06 -4.18 -6.00
CA ALA A 103 -1.25 -2.82 -5.52
C ALA A 103 -2.67 -2.38 -5.90
N THR A 104 -3.70 -2.95 -5.25
CA THR A 104 -4.94 -2.25 -5.04
C THR A 104 -4.52 -1.01 -4.31
N GLY A 105 -4.63 0.14 -4.97
CA GLY A 105 -4.49 1.43 -4.30
C GLY A 105 -5.28 1.40 -3.00
N ILE A 106 -4.82 2.16 -2.00
CA ILE A 106 -5.51 2.26 -0.73
C ILE A 106 -6.97 2.62 -1.02
N ASP A 107 -7.92 1.79 -0.55
CA ASP A 107 -9.33 2.10 -0.66
C ASP A 107 -9.66 3.22 0.31
N TYR A 108 -9.50 4.46 -0.16
CA TYR A 108 -9.73 5.65 0.64
C TYR A 108 -11.19 5.80 1.06
N VAL A 109 -12.15 5.22 0.34
CA VAL A 109 -13.56 5.20 0.75
C VAL A 109 -13.76 4.25 1.94
N ALA A 110 -13.19 3.05 1.89
CA ALA A 110 -13.22 2.14 3.04
C ALA A 110 -12.50 2.74 4.26
N LYS A 111 -11.37 3.42 4.06
CA LYS A 111 -10.67 4.15 5.13
C LYS A 111 -11.49 5.33 5.66
N ALA A 112 -12.21 6.04 4.81
CA ALA A 112 -13.12 7.12 5.21
C ALA A 112 -14.28 6.58 6.06
N ARG A 113 -14.84 5.41 5.70
CA ARG A 113 -15.87 4.74 6.50
C ARG A 113 -15.36 4.36 7.88
N ALA A 114 -14.10 3.94 7.99
CA ALA A 114 -13.45 3.64 9.25
C ALA A 114 -13.11 4.91 10.06
N ALA A 115 -12.73 6.01 9.40
CA ALA A 115 -12.42 7.28 10.04
C ALA A 115 -13.68 7.98 10.59
N TRP A 116 -14.81 7.84 9.92
CA TRP A 116 -16.08 8.49 10.26
C TRP A 116 -16.49 8.34 11.74
N PRO A 117 -16.64 7.14 12.32
CA PRO A 117 -17.00 7.00 13.74
C PRO A 117 -15.97 7.63 14.68
N LEU A 118 -14.66 7.54 14.36
CA LEU A 118 -13.60 8.14 15.16
C LEU A 118 -13.73 9.66 15.20
N LEU A 119 -13.92 10.31 14.05
CA LEU A 119 -14.08 11.75 13.98
C LEU A 119 -15.39 12.20 14.64
N ARG A 120 -16.48 11.46 14.48
CA ARG A 120 -17.75 11.76 15.16
C ARG A 120 -17.63 11.73 16.67
N GLU A 121 -16.97 10.71 17.21
CA GLU A 121 -16.69 10.63 18.64
C GLU A 121 -15.84 11.83 19.12
N ARG A 122 -14.82 12.19 18.34
CA ARG A 122 -13.96 13.35 18.64
C ARG A 122 -14.72 14.67 18.62
N SER A 123 -15.60 14.91 17.65
CA SER A 123 -16.47 16.10 17.65
C SER A 123 -17.34 16.20 18.89
N ARG A 124 -17.97 15.11 19.33
CA ARG A 124 -18.83 15.09 20.52
C ARG A 124 -18.08 15.48 21.78
N ASN A 125 -16.83 15.04 21.88
CA ASN A 125 -15.95 15.34 22.99
C ASN A 125 -15.17 16.66 22.81
N GLN A 126 -15.41 17.39 21.70
CA GLN A 126 -14.67 18.61 21.34
C GLN A 126 -13.15 18.41 21.33
N LEU A 127 -12.70 17.24 20.90
CA LEU A 127 -11.29 16.88 20.80
C LEU A 127 -10.86 16.92 19.34
N THR A 128 -9.64 17.37 19.10
CA THR A 128 -8.96 17.22 17.81
C THR A 128 -8.06 15.98 17.83
N MET A 129 -7.57 15.59 16.65
CA MET A 129 -6.52 14.58 16.49
C MET A 129 -5.56 15.01 15.39
N THR A 130 -4.31 14.52 15.43
CA THR A 130 -3.35 14.87 14.38
C THR A 130 -3.53 13.98 13.15
N TYR A 131 -3.02 14.44 11.99
CA TYR A 131 -2.91 13.60 10.79
C TYR A 131 -2.17 12.27 11.08
N GLY A 132 -1.15 12.30 11.95
CA GLY A 132 -0.41 11.11 12.36
C GLY A 132 -1.26 10.15 13.19
N ASP A 133 -2.02 10.67 14.16
CA ASP A 133 -2.91 9.85 15.00
C ASP A 133 -3.99 9.16 14.16
N LEU A 134 -4.61 9.91 13.22
CA LEU A 134 -5.60 9.35 12.31
C LEU A 134 -4.96 8.29 11.39
N GLY A 135 -3.79 8.58 10.82
CA GLY A 135 -3.09 7.63 9.97
C GLY A 135 -2.74 6.33 10.69
N HIS A 136 -2.28 6.43 11.95
CA HIS A 136 -2.02 5.28 12.81
C HIS A 136 -3.30 4.48 13.11
N ALA A 137 -4.38 5.15 13.51
CA ALA A 137 -5.67 4.52 13.80
C ALA A 137 -6.27 3.78 12.60
N LEU A 138 -5.94 4.23 11.38
CA LEU A 138 -6.40 3.63 10.12
C LEU A 138 -5.45 2.54 9.59
N GLY A 139 -4.50 2.06 10.39
CA GLY A 139 -3.61 0.97 10.02
C GLY A 139 -2.30 1.41 9.37
N GLY A 140 -1.76 2.56 9.78
CA GLY A 140 -0.42 3.01 9.37
C GLY A 140 -0.39 3.79 8.05
N LEU A 141 -1.43 4.57 7.76
CA LEU A 141 -1.47 5.45 6.59
C LEU A 141 -0.46 6.60 6.72
N HIS A 142 0.16 6.99 5.61
CA HIS A 142 1.10 8.11 5.61
C HIS A 142 0.36 9.44 5.82
N PRO A 143 0.72 10.26 6.83
CA PRO A 143 -0.05 11.44 7.23
C PRO A 143 -0.11 12.54 6.16
N LEU A 144 0.89 12.62 5.28
CA LEU A 144 0.98 13.66 4.23
C LEU A 144 0.42 13.24 2.87
N HIS A 145 0.21 11.93 2.64
CA HIS A 145 -0.14 11.41 1.32
C HIS A 145 -1.46 10.67 1.34
N ASP A 146 -1.67 9.80 2.34
CA ASP A 146 -2.84 8.92 2.37
C ASP A 146 -3.99 9.52 3.18
N VAL A 147 -3.68 10.11 4.33
CA VAL A 147 -4.71 10.71 5.19
C VAL A 147 -5.49 11.83 4.49
N PRO A 148 -4.86 12.75 3.72
CA PRO A 148 -5.61 13.75 2.95
C PRO A 148 -6.63 13.12 2.00
N GLN A 149 -6.28 12.03 1.32
CA GLN A 149 -7.19 11.34 0.39
C GLN A 149 -8.41 10.72 1.10
N VAL A 150 -8.22 10.27 2.35
CA VAL A 150 -9.33 9.80 3.20
C VAL A 150 -10.25 10.97 3.59
N LEU A 151 -9.66 12.11 3.94
CA LEU A 151 -10.40 13.31 4.35
C LEU A 151 -11.18 13.91 3.18
N ASP A 152 -10.65 13.87 1.96
CA ASP A 152 -11.33 14.39 0.76
C ASP A 152 -12.70 13.71 0.55
N VAL A 153 -12.82 12.40 0.80
CA VAL A 153 -14.10 11.65 0.72
C VAL A 153 -15.11 12.18 1.74
N ILE A 154 -14.68 12.39 2.98
CA ILE A 154 -15.53 12.87 4.09
C ILE A 154 -15.97 14.31 3.82
N GLN A 155 -15.01 15.17 3.46
CA GLN A 155 -15.21 16.57 3.18
C GLN A 155 -16.19 16.77 2.01
N ALA A 156 -16.02 16.02 0.92
CA ALA A 156 -16.92 16.07 -0.23
C ALA A 156 -18.38 15.81 0.19
N TRP A 157 -18.62 14.77 0.99
CA TRP A 157 -19.95 14.46 1.49
C TRP A 157 -20.51 15.57 2.39
N CYS A 158 -19.70 16.10 3.33
CA CYS A 158 -20.12 17.20 4.20
C CYS A 158 -20.56 18.42 3.40
N HIS A 159 -19.78 18.83 2.38
CA HIS A 159 -20.13 19.97 1.54
C HIS A 159 -21.38 19.72 0.68
N GLU A 160 -21.48 18.55 0.05
CA GLU A 160 -22.66 18.18 -0.74
C GLU A 160 -23.96 18.28 0.09
N HIS A 161 -23.88 17.91 1.37
CA HIS A 161 -25.03 17.88 2.29
C HIS A 161 -25.13 19.15 3.17
N LYS A 162 -24.31 20.18 2.92
CA LYS A 162 -24.27 21.44 3.68
C LYS A 162 -24.10 21.22 5.20
N MET A 163 -23.36 20.18 5.56
CA MET A 163 -22.99 19.87 6.93
C MET A 163 -21.67 20.55 7.28
N PRO A 164 -21.43 20.89 8.56
CA PRO A 164 -20.11 21.30 9.00
C PRO A 164 -19.06 20.24 8.66
N ASP A 165 -17.88 20.70 8.24
CA ASP A 165 -16.83 19.84 7.74
C ASP A 165 -16.11 19.12 8.88
N LEU A 166 -16.41 17.82 9.03
CA LEU A 166 -15.88 16.95 10.08
C LEU A 166 -14.35 16.81 10.00
N THR A 167 -13.74 17.07 8.85
CA THR A 167 -12.29 17.01 8.67
C THR A 167 -11.55 18.12 9.41
N GLY A 168 -12.26 19.18 9.84
CA GLY A 168 -11.72 20.24 10.70
C GLY A 168 -11.26 19.76 12.08
N LEU A 169 -11.59 18.52 12.47
CA LEU A 169 -11.06 17.89 13.70
C LEU A 169 -9.62 17.37 13.53
N VAL A 170 -9.14 17.25 12.29
CA VAL A 170 -7.80 16.74 11.99
C VAL A 170 -6.84 17.90 11.77
N VAL A 171 -5.84 18.00 12.64
CA VAL A 171 -4.96 19.16 12.73
C VAL A 171 -3.49 18.79 12.54
N SER A 172 -2.68 19.79 12.15
CA SER A 172 -1.23 19.64 12.15
C SER A 172 -0.71 19.51 13.58
N GLN A 173 0.16 18.53 13.83
CA GLN A 173 0.84 18.39 15.11
C GLN A 173 1.65 19.64 15.50
N ARG A 174 2.17 20.39 14.51
CA ARG A 174 3.02 21.55 14.75
C ARG A 174 2.23 22.80 15.12
N THR A 175 1.09 23.03 14.46
CA THR A 175 0.34 24.28 14.60
C THR A 175 -0.93 24.13 15.41
N GLY A 176 -1.43 22.90 15.60
CA GLY A 176 -2.74 22.66 16.19
C GLY A 176 -3.91 23.12 15.32
N LEU A 177 -3.65 23.51 14.07
CA LEU A 177 -4.63 24.03 13.12
C LEU A 177 -4.86 23.05 11.97
N PRO A 178 -6.05 23.09 11.33
CA PRO A 178 -6.31 22.37 10.08
C PRO A 178 -5.32 22.71 8.97
N GLY A 179 -5.17 21.78 8.02
CA GLY A 179 -4.38 21.98 6.81
C GLY A 179 -4.95 23.07 5.89
N ARG A 180 -4.12 23.58 4.97
CA ARG A 180 -4.50 24.66 4.05
C ARG A 180 -5.75 24.35 3.22
N ASP A 181 -5.93 23.08 2.88
CA ASP A 181 -7.02 22.62 2.04
C ASP A 181 -8.37 22.71 2.74
N TYR A 182 -8.41 22.57 4.07
CA TYR A 182 -9.62 22.81 4.86
C TYR A 182 -10.11 24.25 4.70
N TRP A 183 -9.22 25.24 4.80
CA TRP A 183 -9.58 26.66 4.61
C TRP A 183 -10.13 26.92 3.21
N ARG A 184 -9.50 26.33 2.19
CA ARG A 184 -9.90 26.51 0.78
C ARG A 184 -11.29 25.96 0.53
N GLN A 185 -11.54 24.73 0.96
CA GLN A 185 -12.80 24.03 0.68
C GLN A 185 -13.98 24.62 1.44
N ASN A 186 -13.73 25.21 2.62
CA ASN A 186 -14.73 25.94 3.39
C ASN A 186 -14.89 27.41 2.94
N GLY A 187 -14.16 27.87 1.92
CA GLY A 187 -14.26 29.24 1.41
C GLY A 187 -13.68 30.30 2.35
N TRP A 188 -12.71 29.91 3.19
CA TRP A 188 -12.10 30.76 4.22
C TRP A 188 -10.64 31.12 3.91
N SER A 189 -10.13 30.78 2.73
CA SER A 189 -8.74 31.05 2.35
C SER A 189 -8.36 32.54 2.37
N ASP A 190 -9.30 33.43 2.06
CA ASP A 190 -9.06 34.87 1.97
C ASP A 190 -9.29 35.60 3.30
N LEU A 191 -9.77 34.89 4.33
CA LEU A 191 -9.95 35.45 5.66
C LEU A 191 -8.61 35.66 6.36
N SER A 192 -8.56 36.64 7.27
CA SER A 192 -7.41 36.80 8.16
C SER A 192 -7.24 35.58 9.07
N PRO A 193 -6.04 35.33 9.61
CA PRO A 193 -5.81 34.20 10.51
C PRO A 193 -6.73 34.18 11.74
N GLU A 194 -7.10 35.34 12.28
CA GLU A 194 -8.02 35.47 13.41
C GLU A 194 -9.47 35.10 13.03
N GLU A 195 -9.90 35.52 11.85
CA GLU A 195 -11.21 35.16 11.30
C GLU A 195 -11.27 33.67 10.96
N GLN A 196 -10.22 33.10 10.34
CA GLN A 196 -10.12 31.65 10.08
C GLN A 196 -10.25 30.84 11.37
N HIS A 197 -9.52 31.24 12.41
CA HIS A 197 -9.61 30.58 13.71
C HIS A 197 -11.02 30.69 14.31
N THR A 198 -11.64 31.87 14.23
CA THR A 198 -13.02 32.10 14.71
C THR A 198 -14.04 31.23 13.98
N GLN A 199 -13.97 31.16 12.65
CA GLN A 199 -14.87 30.35 11.84
C GLN A 199 -14.68 28.85 12.10
N TRP A 200 -13.43 28.40 12.23
CA TRP A 200 -13.13 27.02 12.58
C TRP A 200 -13.69 26.63 13.94
N GLN A 201 -13.48 27.46 14.97
CA GLN A 201 -14.04 27.22 16.31
C GLN A 201 -15.58 27.20 16.29
N ALA A 202 -16.21 28.05 15.49
CA ALA A 202 -17.66 28.01 15.29
C ALA A 202 -18.11 26.68 14.63
N SER A 203 -17.40 26.23 13.59
CA SER A 203 -17.66 24.95 12.94
C SER A 203 -17.51 23.76 13.89
N LEU A 204 -16.47 23.75 14.74
CA LEU A 204 -16.29 22.71 15.75
C LEU A 204 -17.44 22.67 16.76
N ARG A 205 -17.97 23.82 17.18
CA ARG A 205 -19.15 23.88 18.05
C ARG A 205 -20.40 23.30 17.37
N THR A 206 -20.62 23.62 16.09
CA THR A 206 -21.75 23.07 15.34
C THR A 206 -21.61 21.54 15.18
N LEU A 207 -20.39 21.04 14.92
CA LEU A 207 -20.11 19.60 14.87
C LEU A 207 -20.38 18.89 16.20
N ALA A 208 -20.02 19.50 17.33
CA ALA A 208 -20.27 18.91 18.64
C ALA A 208 -21.78 18.71 18.90
N ALA A 209 -22.62 19.65 18.42
CA ALA A 209 -24.07 19.55 18.51
C ALA A 209 -24.67 18.56 17.49
N ASN A 210 -24.13 18.50 16.27
CA ASN A 210 -24.59 17.61 15.21
C ASN A 210 -23.41 17.12 14.34
N PRO A 211 -22.81 15.97 14.68
CA PRO A 211 -21.67 15.42 13.94
C PRO A 211 -22.08 14.64 12.69
N GLY A 212 -23.35 14.72 12.28
CA GLY A 212 -23.89 13.93 11.17
C GLY A 212 -24.33 12.51 11.56
N PRO A 213 -24.74 11.70 10.56
CA PRO A 213 -25.36 10.39 10.78
C PRO A 213 -24.46 9.38 11.49
N GLU A 214 -25.08 8.45 12.24
CA GLU A 214 -24.37 7.39 12.96
C GLU A 214 -23.51 6.52 12.04
N LYS A 215 -24.06 6.15 10.90
CA LYS A 215 -23.38 5.33 9.90
C LYS A 215 -22.70 6.22 8.86
N PRO A 216 -21.53 5.82 8.35
CA PRO A 216 -20.92 6.50 7.21
C PRO A 216 -21.89 6.51 6.01
N PRO A 217 -22.12 7.67 5.38
CA PRO A 217 -23.13 7.82 4.34
C PRO A 217 -22.64 7.52 2.91
N PHE A 218 -21.40 7.04 2.77
CA PHE A 218 -20.74 6.69 1.51
C PHE A 218 -20.15 5.29 1.57
#